data_AF-A0A369BDY5-F1
#
_entry.id   AF-A0A369BDY5-F1
#
_cell.length_a   1.000
_cell.length_b   1.000
_cell.length_c   1.000
_cell.angle_alpha   90.00
_cell.angle_beta   90.00
_cell.angle_gamma   90.00
#
_symmetry.space_group_name_H-M   'P 1'
#
loop_
_entity.id
_entity.type
_entity.pdbx_description
1 polymer ?
#
loop_
_entity_poly.entity_id
_entity_poly.type
_entity_poly.pdbx_seq_one_letter_code
_entity_poly.pdbx_strand_id
1 'polypeptide(L)'
;MIIAKKILNVNDVSLMFFDFIWYNFIYIIIGGVDVNIAECCAKRILYLCKERNITVNRLAGISGLTQSTVDSIINGKSKNPGIITLKKICQGLNISLSEFFNDPSFEDSE
;
A
#
# COMPACT_ATOMS: atom_id res chain seq x y z
N MET A 1 -15.76 15.41 -38.81
CA MET A 1 -16.27 14.11 -38.31
C MET A 1 -16.14 12.98 -39.36
N ILE A 2 -15.06 12.89 -40.15
CA ILE A 2 -14.88 11.81 -41.17
C ILE A 2 -13.41 11.28 -41.24
N ILE A 3 -12.48 11.71 -40.39
CA ILE A 3 -11.09 11.20 -40.37
C ILE A 3 -10.80 10.41 -39.09
N ALA A 4 -11.71 9.50 -38.71
CA ALA A 4 -11.52 8.61 -37.55
C ALA A 4 -11.95 7.16 -37.87
N LYS A 5 -11.87 6.75 -39.14
CA LYS A 5 -12.35 5.43 -39.57
C LYS A 5 -11.45 4.70 -40.54
N LYS A 6 -10.13 4.88 -40.45
CA LYS A 6 -9.20 4.16 -41.31
C LYS A 6 -7.99 3.68 -40.51
N ILE A 7 -8.03 2.37 -40.24
CA ILE A 7 -6.91 1.49 -39.84
C ILE A 7 -6.59 1.53 -38.34
N LEU A 8 -7.39 0.82 -37.54
CA LEU A 8 -6.82 0.06 -36.43
C LEU A 8 -5.99 -1.04 -37.08
N ASN A 9 -4.68 -0.85 -37.12
CA ASN A 9 -3.75 -1.77 -37.75
C ASN A 9 -3.70 -3.03 -36.90
N VAL A 10 -3.71 -4.22 -37.50
CA VAL A 10 -3.64 -5.50 -36.77
C VAL A 10 -2.38 -5.57 -35.88
N ASN A 11 -1.35 -4.77 -36.23
CA ASN A 11 -0.13 -4.59 -35.45
C ASN A 11 -0.33 -3.87 -34.11
N ASP A 12 -1.33 -2.97 -33.97
CA ASP A 12 -1.59 -2.26 -32.72
C ASP A 12 -2.21 -3.18 -31.67
N VAL A 13 -3.11 -4.08 -32.07
CA VAL A 13 -3.72 -5.06 -31.14
C VAL A 13 -2.66 -6.01 -30.60
N SER A 14 -1.70 -6.42 -31.43
CA SER A 14 -0.60 -7.30 -31.02
C SER A 14 0.37 -6.59 -30.07
N LEU A 15 0.60 -5.28 -30.25
CA LEU A 15 1.38 -4.46 -29.33
C LEU A 15 0.66 -4.23 -28.00
N MET A 16 -0.66 -3.97 -28.01
CA MET A 16 -1.46 -3.90 -26.77
C MET A 16 -1.47 -5.24 -26.02
N PHE A 17 -1.48 -6.35 -26.75
CA PHE A 17 -1.35 -7.68 -26.18
C PHE A 17 0.05 -7.90 -25.60
N PHE A 18 1.09 -7.40 -26.29
CA PHE A 18 2.46 -7.45 -25.80
C PHE A 18 2.65 -6.58 -24.56
N ASP A 19 2.08 -5.38 -24.50
CA ASP A 19 2.09 -4.51 -23.33
C ASP A 19 1.36 -5.16 -22.15
N PHE A 20 0.23 -5.81 -22.40
CA PHE A 20 -0.52 -6.53 -21.36
C PHE A 20 0.24 -7.75 -20.85
N ILE A 21 0.76 -8.59 -21.76
CA ILE A 21 1.59 -9.75 -21.41
C ILE A 21 2.88 -9.30 -20.73
N TRP A 22 3.51 -8.22 -21.19
CA TRP A 22 4.74 -7.65 -20.62
C TRP A 22 4.48 -7.03 -19.24
N TYR A 23 3.36 -6.35 -19.03
CA TYR A 23 2.98 -5.84 -17.71
C TYR A 23 2.70 -6.97 -16.73
N ASN A 24 1.94 -8.00 -17.15
CA ASN A 24 1.69 -9.19 -16.34
C ASN A 24 2.98 -10.00 -16.10
N PHE A 25 3.85 -10.12 -17.10
CA PHE A 25 5.12 -10.81 -16.99
C PHE A 25 6.09 -10.05 -16.10
N ILE A 26 6.20 -8.72 -16.23
CA ILE A 26 6.90 -7.87 -15.28
C ILE A 26 6.33 -8.13 -13.89
N TYR A 27 5.01 -8.02 -13.69
CA TYR A 27 4.34 -8.23 -12.40
C TYR A 27 4.65 -9.58 -11.75
N ILE A 28 4.75 -10.65 -12.55
CA ILE A 28 5.15 -11.99 -12.10
C ILE A 28 6.65 -12.03 -11.73
N ILE A 29 7.52 -11.37 -12.50
CA ILE A 29 8.98 -11.35 -12.29
C ILE A 29 9.40 -10.41 -11.14
N ILE A 30 8.69 -9.29 -10.91
CA ILE A 30 8.85 -8.47 -9.69
C ILE A 30 8.25 -9.15 -8.45
N GLY A 31 7.71 -10.36 -8.61
CA GLY A 31 7.10 -11.16 -7.56
C GLY A 31 5.73 -10.61 -7.22
N GLY A 32 4.67 -11.36 -7.55
CA GLY A 32 3.39 -11.19 -6.87
C GLY A 32 3.68 -11.16 -5.38
N VAL A 33 3.48 -9.99 -4.76
CA VAL A 33 3.95 -9.74 -3.41
C VAL A 33 3.09 -10.59 -2.50
N ASP A 34 3.66 -11.62 -1.88
CA ASP A 34 3.11 -12.19 -0.66
C ASP A 34 3.20 -11.08 0.41
N VAL A 35 2.23 -10.17 0.40
CA VAL A 35 2.20 -9.01 1.29
C VAL A 35 1.96 -9.57 2.68
N ASN A 36 3.02 -9.65 3.49
CA ASN A 36 2.83 -10.04 4.88
C ASN A 36 2.10 -8.92 5.64
N ILE A 37 1.44 -9.29 6.72
CA ILE A 37 0.65 -8.37 7.56
C ILE A 37 1.46 -7.13 7.99
N ALA A 38 2.77 -7.26 8.22
CA ALA A 38 3.61 -6.14 8.62
C ALA A 38 3.77 -5.10 7.50
N GLU A 39 3.85 -5.54 6.25
CA GLU A 39 3.88 -4.66 5.08
C GLU A 39 2.51 -3.99 4.87
N CYS A 40 1.39 -4.70 5.06
CA CYS A 40 0.05 -4.09 5.05
C CYS A 40 -0.07 -3.00 6.12
N CYS A 41 0.40 -3.27 7.34
CA CYS A 41 0.45 -2.28 8.42
C CYS A 41 1.28 -1.04 8.03
N ALA A 42 2.46 -1.24 7.44
CA ALA A 42 3.32 -0.14 7.00
C ALA A 42 2.63 0.73 5.93
N LYS A 43 2.05 0.11 4.91
CA LYS A 43 1.29 0.78 3.85
C LYS A 43 0.10 1.55 4.42
N ARG A 44 -0.66 0.94 5.32
CA ARG A 44 -1.82 1.57 5.98
C ARG A 44 -1.41 2.79 6.81
N ILE A 45 -0.30 2.71 7.55
CA ILE A 45 0.23 3.86 8.31
C ILE A 45 0.61 5.02 7.38
N LEU A 46 1.30 4.74 6.27
CA LEU A 46 1.69 5.75 5.30
C LEU A 46 0.48 6.38 4.62
N TYR A 47 -0.52 5.56 4.28
CA TYR A 47 -1.79 6.02 3.71
C TYR A 47 -2.48 7.02 4.65
N LEU A 48 -2.67 6.65 5.93
CA LEU A 48 -3.33 7.51 6.93
C LEU A 48 -2.56 8.81 7.18
N CYS A 49 -1.22 8.75 7.16
CA CYS A 49 -0.38 9.96 7.23
C CYS A 49 -0.65 10.90 6.05
N LYS A 50 -0.70 10.35 4.83
CA LYS A 50 -0.96 11.11 3.60
C LYS A 50 -2.36 11.70 3.58
N GLU A 51 -3.37 10.89 3.91
CA GLU A 51 -4.78 11.31 3.96
C GLU A 51 -4.98 12.51 4.92
N ARG A 52 -4.29 12.50 6.05
CA ARG A 52 -4.38 13.54 7.08
C ARG A 52 -3.34 14.66 6.95
N ASN A 53 -2.53 14.63 5.90
CA ASN A 53 -1.46 15.58 5.64
C ASN A 53 -0.50 15.76 6.84
N ILE A 54 -0.09 14.65 7.47
CA ILE A 54 0.89 14.62 8.56
C ILE A 54 2.13 13.83 8.18
N THR A 55 3.28 14.19 8.76
CA THR A 55 4.52 13.44 8.58
C THR A 55 4.58 12.24 9.53
N VAL A 56 5.42 11.25 9.21
CA VAL A 56 5.68 10.08 10.08
C VAL A 56 6.22 10.52 11.45
N ASN A 57 7.09 11.53 11.49
CA ASN A 57 7.59 12.09 12.74
C ASN A 57 6.45 12.70 13.56
N ARG A 58 5.55 13.47 12.92
CA ARG A 58 4.36 14.01 13.61
C ARG A 58 3.49 12.89 14.16
N LEU A 59 3.27 11.81 13.39
CA LEU A 59 2.56 10.62 13.85
C LEU A 59 3.21 10.01 15.10
N ALA A 60 4.53 9.84 15.10
CA ALA A 60 5.25 9.31 16.25
C ALA A 60 5.00 10.16 17.51
N GLY A 61 5.09 11.49 17.36
CA GLY A 61 4.83 12.44 18.44
C GLY A 61 3.40 12.35 19.00
N ILE A 62 2.38 12.39 18.15
CA ILE A 62 0.97 12.32 18.60
C ILE A 62 0.59 10.92 19.13
N SER A 63 1.34 9.88 18.77
CA SER A 63 1.12 8.50 19.23
C SER A 63 1.89 8.15 20.51
N GLY A 64 2.71 9.07 21.04
CA GLY A 64 3.57 8.78 22.20
C GLY A 64 4.60 7.68 21.91
N LEU A 65 5.13 7.65 20.69
CA LEU A 65 6.15 6.72 20.22
C LEU A 65 7.42 7.47 19.81
N THR A 66 8.56 6.78 19.83
CA THR A 66 9.77 7.33 19.22
C THR A 66 9.67 7.23 17.69
N GLN A 67 10.36 8.14 16.98
CA GLN A 67 10.45 8.07 15.53
C GLN A 67 11.05 6.73 15.08
N SER A 68 12.08 6.22 15.78
CA SER A 68 12.72 4.95 15.45
C SER A 68 11.76 3.76 15.52
N THR A 69 10.80 3.77 16.45
CA THR A 69 9.77 2.73 16.53
C THR A 69 8.89 2.76 15.29
N VAL A 70 8.38 3.92 14.89
CA VAL A 70 7.51 4.04 13.71
C VAL A 70 8.30 3.72 12.42
N ASP A 71 9.53 4.22 12.30
CA ASP A 71 10.42 3.94 11.17
C ASP A 71 10.76 2.46 11.06
N SER A 72 10.88 1.73 12.18
CA SER A 72 11.12 0.29 12.15
C SER A 72 9.95 -0.50 11.54
N ILE A 73 8.72 -0.01 11.70
CA ILE A 73 7.52 -0.62 11.10
C ILE A 73 7.49 -0.29 9.61
N ILE A 74 7.63 1.00 9.25
CA ILE A 74 7.50 1.48 7.88
C ILE A 74 8.58 0.88 6.97
N ASN A 75 9.81 0.77 7.46
CA ASN A 75 10.93 0.23 6.67
C ASN A 75 11.04 -1.30 6.76
N GLY A 76 10.05 -2.00 7.31
CA GLY A 76 10.04 -3.46 7.39
C GLY A 76 11.13 -4.07 8.30
N LYS A 77 11.78 -3.27 9.15
CA LYS A 77 12.74 -3.78 10.15
C LYS A 77 12.02 -4.59 11.24
N SER A 78 10.80 -4.20 11.57
CA SER A 78 9.90 -4.98 12.43
C SER A 78 9.07 -5.92 11.57
N LYS A 79 9.36 -7.22 11.66
CA LYS A 79 8.59 -8.27 10.96
C LYS A 79 7.21 -8.52 11.57
N ASN A 80 6.94 -7.99 12.76
CA ASN A 80 5.65 -8.10 13.44
C ASN A 80 5.40 -6.85 14.31
N PRO A 81 4.77 -5.78 13.78
CA PRO A 81 4.41 -4.64 14.59
C PRO A 81 3.47 -5.06 15.74
N GLY A 82 3.95 -4.90 16.97
CA GLY A 82 3.18 -5.30 18.15
C GLY A 82 1.84 -4.57 18.25
N ILE A 83 0.78 -5.28 18.63
CA ILE A 83 -0.58 -4.76 18.73
C ILE A 83 -0.71 -3.53 19.65
N ILE A 84 0.12 -3.45 20.71
CA ILE A 84 0.19 -2.30 21.61
C ILE A 84 0.69 -1.05 20.87
N THR A 85 1.69 -1.21 20.01
CA THR A 85 2.24 -0.13 19.20
C THR A 85 1.21 0.35 18.17
N LEU A 86 0.53 -0.58 17.49
CA LEU A 86 -0.56 -0.25 16.57
C LEU A 86 -1.71 0.47 17.30
N LYS A 87 -2.06 0.05 18.51
CA LYS A 87 -3.08 0.72 19.31
C LYS A 87 -2.70 2.17 19.64
N LYS A 88 -1.44 2.43 19.99
CA LYS A 88 -0.93 3.79 20.22
C LYS A 88 -0.99 4.66 18.96
N ILE A 89 -0.64 4.10 17.80
CA ILE A 89 -0.77 4.77 16.50
C ILE A 89 -2.25 5.13 16.23
N CYS A 90 -3.15 4.19 16.43
CA CYS A 90 -4.60 4.42 16.26
C CYS A 90 -5.11 5.51 17.20
N GLN A 91 -4.66 5.52 18.46
CA GLN A 91 -4.99 6.58 19.43
C GLN A 91 -4.49 7.96 18.97
N GLY A 92 -3.26 8.05 18.47
CA GLY A 92 -2.70 9.29 17.93
C GLY A 92 -3.46 9.80 16.69
N LEU A 93 -4.03 8.89 15.90
CA LEU A 93 -4.85 9.20 14.73
C LEU A 93 -6.34 9.40 15.05
N ASN A 94 -6.75 9.18 16.31
CA ASN A 94 -8.15 9.18 16.72
C ASN A 94 -9.03 8.22 15.89
N ILE A 95 -8.54 7.00 15.69
CA ILE A 95 -9.27 5.88 15.07
C ILE A 95 -9.21 4.64 15.98
N SER A 96 -10.12 3.72 15.75
CA SER A 96 -10.13 2.39 16.35
C SER A 96 -9.21 1.42 15.61
N LEU A 97 -8.84 0.30 16.26
CA LEU A 97 -8.11 -0.77 15.58
C LEU A 97 -8.95 -1.41 14.46
N SER A 98 -10.26 -1.51 14.66
CA SER A 98 -11.20 -1.98 13.62
C SER A 98 -11.15 -1.10 12.39
N GLU A 99 -11.15 0.23 12.53
CA GLU A 99 -11.02 1.15 11.38
C GLU A 99 -9.63 1.08 10.73
N PHE A 100 -8.59 0.83 11.52
CA PHE A 100 -7.25 0.63 10.99
C PHE A 100 -7.18 -0.58 10.07
N PHE A 101 -7.74 -1.72 10.50
CA PHE A 101 -7.74 -2.98 9.74
C PHE A 101 -8.88 -3.10 8.71
N ASN A 102 -9.82 -2.14 8.67
CA ASN A 102 -10.83 -2.05 7.62
C ASN A 102 -10.22 -1.49 6.33
N ASP A 103 -9.36 -2.31 5.71
CA ASP A 103 -8.67 -2.03 4.46
C ASP A 103 -8.54 -3.34 3.66
N PRO A 104 -8.80 -3.35 2.34
CA PRO A 104 -8.73 -4.56 1.52
C PRO A 104 -7.38 -5.28 1.57
N SER A 105 -6.30 -4.59 1.95
CA SER A 105 -4.99 -5.23 2.14
C SER A 105 -4.94 -6.21 3.32
N PHE A 106 -5.96 -6.26 4.19
CA PHE A 106 -6.09 -7.24 5.27
C PHE A 106 -7.17 -8.28 5.01
N GLU A 107 -7.84 -8.24 3.86
CA GLU A 107 -8.82 -9.27 3.48
C GLU A 107 -8.06 -10.45 2.88
N ASP A 108 -8.21 -11.63 3.49
CA ASP A 108 -7.74 -12.87 2.89
C ASP A 108 -8.66 -13.19 1.69
N SER A 109 -8.06 -13.48 0.53
CA SER A 109 -8.81 -14.04 -0.59
C SER A 109 -9.12 -15.51 -0.29
N GLU A 110 -10.26 -15.77 0.35
CA GLU A 110 -10.87 -17.10 0.40
C GLU A 110 -11.35 -17.58 -0.98
#